data_AF-A0A0M3HHA0-F1
#
_entry.id   AF-A0A0M3HHA0-F1
#
_cell.length_a   1.000
_cell.length_b   1.000
_cell.length_c   1.000
_cell.angle_alpha   90.00
_cell.angle_beta   90.00
_cell.angle_gamma   90.00
#
_symmetry.space_group_name_H-M   'P 1'
#
loop_
_entity.id
_entity.type
_entity.pdbx_description
1 polymer ?
#
loop_
_entity_poly.entity_id
_entity_poly.type
_entity_poly.pdbx_seq_one_letter_code
_entity_poly.pdbx_strand_id
1 'polypeptide(L)' 'MTTENMKRVIRTLRLTRVDADVGQQTRMIKQFHFTEWELDSFPYISAFIELRRRVRNYMEAHRSDAPIVVHC' A
#
# COMPACT_ATOMS: atom_id res chain seq x y z
N MET A 1 -14.46 20.12 -16.87
CA MET A 1 -14.12 20.31 -15.45
C MET A 1 -13.75 18.93 -14.89
N THR A 2 -12.51 18.51 -15.13
CA THR A 2 -12.00 17.17 -14.79
C THR A 2 -10.78 17.35 -13.90
N THR A 3 -11.02 17.58 -12.62
CA THR A 3 -9.98 17.81 -11.62
C THR A 3 -10.21 16.84 -10.47
N GLU A 4 -9.84 15.56 -10.64
CA GLU A 4 -9.62 14.67 -9.47
C GLU A 4 -9.03 13.26 -9.78
N ASN A 5 -8.11 13.13 -10.75
CA ASN A 5 -7.51 11.81 -11.07
C ASN A 5 -6.02 11.65 -10.68
N MET A 6 -5.50 12.47 -9.78
CA MET A 6 -4.14 12.34 -9.28
C MET A 6 -4.19 12.48 -7.76
N LYS A 7 -3.54 11.58 -6.99
CA LYS A 7 -3.04 11.75 -5.59
C LYS A 7 -3.09 10.49 -4.67
N ARG A 8 -3.30 9.29 -5.20
CA ARG A 8 -2.99 8.04 -4.46
C ARG A 8 -2.29 7.06 -5.38
N VAL A 9 -1.07 6.66 -5.02
CA VAL A 9 -0.29 5.72 -5.84
C VAL A 9 -0.39 4.34 -5.23
N ILE A 10 -1.02 3.42 -5.95
CA ILE A 10 -1.08 2.01 -5.58
C ILE A 10 -0.11 1.25 -6.47
N ARG A 11 0.90 0.63 -5.86
CA ARG A 11 1.87 -0.20 -6.58
C ARG A 11 1.68 -1.66 -6.21
N THR A 12 1.91 -2.52 -7.19
CA THR A 12 2.02 -3.97 -6.98
C THR A 12 3.45 -4.34 -7.34
N LEU A 13 4.24 -4.75 -6.35
CA LEU A 13 5.63 -5.12 -6.52
C LEU A 13 5.75 -6.64 -6.49
N ARG A 14 6.52 -7.20 -7.42
CA ARG A 14 6.93 -8.60 -7.36
C ARG A 14 8.30 -8.66 -6.71
N LEU A 15 8.39 -9.26 -5.54
CA LEU A 15 9.66 -9.46 -4.84
C LEU A 15 10.05 -10.92 -4.91
N THR A 16 11.27 -11.16 -5.41
CA THR A 16 11.82 -12.49 -5.59
C THR A 16 13.10 -12.62 -4.78
N ARG A 17 13.17 -13.63 -3.92
CA ARG A 17 14.41 -14.11 -3.30
C ARG A 17 14.92 -15.29 -4.11
N VAL A 18 16.17 -15.23 -4.54
CA VAL A 18 16.88 -16.35 -5.17
C VAL A 18 17.91 -16.85 -4.16
N ASP A 19 17.78 -18.11 -3.79
CA ASP A 19 18.64 -18.79 -2.83
C ASP A 19 19.13 -20.11 -3.43
N ALA A 20 20.40 -20.46 -3.26
CA ALA A 20 20.99 -21.65 -3.87
C ALA A 20 20.42 -22.95 -3.28
N ASP A 21 20.04 -22.94 -2.00
CA ASP A 21 19.59 -24.13 -1.27
C ASP A 21 18.06 -24.26 -1.32
N VAL A 22 17.35 -23.13 -1.29
CA VAL A 22 15.87 -23.09 -1.20
C VAL A 22 15.21 -22.78 -2.56
N GLY A 23 15.99 -22.41 -3.57
CA GLY A 23 15.50 -22.02 -4.89
C GLY A 23 14.86 -20.63 -4.91
N GLN A 24 13.94 -20.41 -5.86
CA GLN A 24 13.31 -19.10 -6.06
C GLN A 24 12.00 -18.98 -5.27
N GLN A 25 11.93 -17.99 -4.38
CA GLN A 25 10.71 -17.64 -3.65
C GLN A 25 10.20 -16.27 -4.09
N THR A 26 8.96 -16.22 -4.57
CA THR A 26 8.35 -15.00 -5.09
C THR A 26 7.13 -14.61 -4.28
N ARG A 27 6.98 -13.33 -3.95
CA ARG A 27 5.76 -12.76 -3.33
C ARG A 27 5.33 -11.48 -4.02
N MET A 28 4.03 -11.21 -3.97
CA MET A 28 3.46 -9.95 -4.41
C MET A 28 3.26 -9.03 -3.21
N ILE A 29 3.76 -7.80 -3.30
CA ILE A 29 3.61 -6.77 -2.26
C ILE A 29 2.69 -5.69 -2.80
N LYS A 30 1.63 -5.37 -2.05
CA LYS A 30 0.75 -4.24 -2.34
C LYS A 30 1.20 -3.03 -1.53
N GLN A 31 1.64 -1.98 -2.22
CA GLN A 31 2.01 -0.71 -1.60
C GLN A 31 0.90 0.31 -1.79
N PHE A 32 0.38 0.85 -0.70
CA PHE A 32 -0.55 1.97 -0.68
C PHE A 32 0.21 3.23 -0.27
N HIS A 33 0.53 4.10 -1.22
CA HIS A 33 1.28 5.32 -0.96
C HIS A 33 0.32 6.51 -0.88
N PHE A 34 0.20 7.08 0.32
CA PHE A 34 -0.55 8.30 0.59
C PHE A 34 0.34 9.52 0.40
N THR A 35 0.02 10.36 -0.59
CA THR A 35 0.87 11.51 -1.00
C THR A 35 0.25 12.86 -0.66
N GLU A 36 -0.83 12.89 0.12
CA GLU A 36 -1.60 14.10 0.45
C GLU A 36 -1.33 14.62 1.87
N TRP A 37 -0.30 14.12 2.54
CA TRP A 37 0.08 14.60 3.87
C TRP A 37 0.93 15.87 3.72
N GLU A 38 0.40 17.01 4.11
CA GLU A 38 1.09 18.31 4.12
C GLU A 38 2.14 18.37 5.24
N LEU A 39 3.28 19.04 5.02
CA LEU A 39 4.41 19.02 5.96
C LEU A 39 4.07 19.58 7.35
N ASP A 40 3.19 20.57 7.41
CA ASP A 40 2.84 21.37 8.58
C ASP A 40 1.35 21.30 8.94
N SER A 41 0.64 20.31 8.40
CA SER A 41 -0.82 20.22 8.49
C SER A 41 -1.30 18.78 8.59
N PHE A 42 -2.54 18.62 9.04
CA PHE A 42 -3.19 17.31 9.04
C PHE A 42 -3.76 17.02 7.66
N PRO A 43 -3.65 15.78 7.16
CA PRO A 43 -4.30 15.42 5.91
C PRO A 43 -5.82 15.55 6.06
N TYR A 44 -6.50 15.72 4.93
CA TYR A 44 -7.95 15.69 4.93
C TYR A 44 -8.46 14.34 5.48
N ILE A 45 -9.16 14.38 6.61
CA ILE A 45 -9.51 13.18 7.40
C ILE A 45 -10.23 12.12 6.54
N SER A 46 -11.12 12.55 5.64
CA SER A 46 -11.85 11.62 4.77
C SER A 46 -10.92 10.86 3.80
N ALA A 47 -9.85 11.48 3.30
CA ALA A 47 -8.90 10.84 2.41
C ALA A 47 -8.09 9.76 3.13
N PHE A 48 -7.72 10.04 4.38
CA PHE A 48 -7.05 9.08 5.26
C PHE A 48 -7.96 7.91 5.65
N ILE A 49 -9.23 8.18 5.97
CA ILE A 49 -10.23 7.13 6.24
C ILE A 49 -10.42 6.22 5.01
N GLU A 50 -10.50 6.81 3.82
CA GLU A 50 -10.65 6.05 2.58
C GLU A 50 -9.40 5.20 2.27
N LEU A 51 -8.19 5.70 2.53
CA LEU A 51 -6.96 4.90 2.47
C LEU A 51 -7.04 3.69 3.41
N ARG A 52 -7.40 3.92 4.67
CA ARG A 52 -7.54 2.87 5.68
C ARG A 52 -8.58 1.82 5.27
N ARG A 53 -9.70 2.23 4.66
CA ARG A 53 -10.72 1.33 4.12
C ARG A 53 -10.17 0.45 3.00
N ARG A 54 -9.38 1.03 2.07
CA ARG A 54 -8.75 0.27 0.97
C ARG A 54 -7.73 -0.75 1.46
N VAL A 55 -6.91 -0.38 2.45
CA VAL A 55 -5.95 -1.31 3.08
C VAL A 55 -6.70 -2.47 3.73
N ARG A 56 -7.74 -2.19 4.52
CA ARG A 56 -8.58 -3.21 5.15
C ARG A 56 -9.20 -4.17 4.13
N ASN A 57 -9.86 -3.64 3.10
CA ASN A 57 -10.48 -4.46 2.05
C ASN A 57 -9.45 -5.36 1.36
N TYR A 58 -8.23 -4.86 1.13
CA TYR A 58 -7.16 -5.65 0.54
C TYR A 58 -6.73 -6.80 1.45
N MET A 59 -6.57 -6.56 2.75
CA MET A 59 -6.22 -7.58 3.73
C MET A 59 -7.30 -8.66 3.89
N GLU A 60 -8.57 -8.27 3.86
CA GLU A 60 -9.69 -9.21 3.96
C GLU A 60 -9.71 -10.16 2.75
N ALA A 61 -9.43 -9.63 1.55
CA ALA A 61 -9.33 -10.42 0.32
C ALA A 61 -8.04 -11.22 0.18
N HIS A 62 -6.94 -10.79 0.81
CA HIS A 62 -5.61 -11.41 0.73
C HIS A 62 -5.08 -11.69 2.13
N ARG A 63 -5.71 -12.67 2.80
CA ARG A 63 -5.31 -13.04 4.16
C ARG A 63 -3.84 -13.46 4.20
N SER A 64 -3.11 -12.87 5.13
CA SER A 64 -1.73 -13.21 5.45
C SER A 64 -1.54 -13.05 6.96
N ASP A 65 -0.69 -13.89 7.52
CA ASP A 65 -0.16 -13.82 8.88
C ASP A 65 0.98 -12.79 9.02
N ALA A 66 1.48 -12.25 7.91
CA ALA A 66 2.52 -11.23 7.92
C ALA A 66 1.98 -9.87 8.39
N PRO A 67 2.78 -9.09 9.15
CA PRO A 67 2.39 -7.75 9.57
C PRO A 67 2.35 -6.77 8.38
N ILE A 68 1.54 -5.73 8.50
CA ILE A 68 1.58 -4.60 7.57
C ILE A 68 2.80 -3.73 7.88
N VAL A 69 3.59 -3.40 6.87
CA VAL A 69 4.66 -2.41 6.97
C VAL A 69 4.07 -1.02 6.74
N VAL A 70 4.29 -0.10 7.69
CA VAL A 70 3.85 1.30 7.61
C VAL A 70 5.07 2.20 7.85
N HIS A 71 5.27 3.18 6.96
CA HIS A 71 6.34 4.18 7.07
C HIS A 71 5.87 5.54 6.52
N CYS A 72 6.52 6.62 6.93
CA CYS A 72 6.43 7.95 6.31
C CYS A 72 7.58 8.18 5.32
#